data_AF-A0A968UAI9-F1
#
_entry.id   AF-A0A968UAI9-F1
#
_cell.length_a   1.000
_cell.length_b   1.000
_cell.length_c   1.000
_cell.angle_alpha   90.00
_cell.angle_beta   90.00
_cell.angle_gamma   90.00
#
_symmetry.space_group_name_H-M   'P 1'
#
loop_
_entity.id
_entity.type
_entity.pdbx_description
1 polymer ?
#
loop_
_entity_poly.entity_id
_entity_poly.type
_entity_poly.pdbx_seq_one_letter_code
_entity_poly.pdbx_strand_id
1 'polypeptide(L)'
;MTMLNGQPRSIPQPDGPSAQASGGRDNFSLSSAESEAYLALPEVIQHSPQATRDNQTWRWLLISLLSCCATSVAAVGAFLWLVNLPPTTNCDNAATITTDRAQLYCAQLAAESGELEDVLASLELVGAWTPSHPLYYEVQPLVEQWSWVALKAAEQELRNGQIDQAKALINRIPASSSVYEAGQASLAKWNAEWDKGAALLAKAKTALQQKDWGTASAQVLALAELQNPHWRVEQVPALPARSARSARPRRC
;
A
#
# COMPACT_ATOMS: atom_id res chain seq x y z
N MET A 1 -25.47 35.84 -29.58
CA MET A 1 -24.06 36.27 -29.43
C MET A 1 -23.85 36.60 -27.96
N THR A 2 -22.96 35.97 -27.18
CA THR A 2 -21.61 35.48 -27.47
C THR A 2 -21.30 34.32 -26.50
N MET A 3 -20.70 33.25 -27.04
CA MET A 3 -20.25 32.07 -26.30
C MET A 3 -18.94 32.38 -25.58
N LEU A 4 -18.77 31.93 -24.33
CA LEU A 4 -17.45 31.85 -23.68
C LEU A 4 -17.02 30.37 -23.61
N ASN A 5 -15.96 30.14 -24.36
CA ASN A 5 -15.32 28.91 -24.75
C ASN A 5 -14.53 28.30 -23.58
N GLY A 6 -14.69 27.00 -23.36
CA GLY A 6 -13.86 26.23 -22.43
C GLY A 6 -12.61 25.71 -23.11
N GLN A 7 -11.45 25.91 -22.50
CA GLN A 7 -10.21 25.20 -22.83
C GLN A 7 -9.58 24.64 -21.54
N PRO A 8 -9.18 23.36 -21.53
CA PRO A 8 -8.52 22.75 -20.38
C PRO A 8 -7.05 23.19 -20.28
N ARG A 9 -6.61 23.46 -19.05
CA ARG A 9 -5.22 23.82 -18.72
C ARG A 9 -4.32 22.59 -18.84
N SER A 10 -3.30 22.69 -19.68
CA SER A 10 -2.14 21.82 -19.77
C SER A 10 -1.25 21.93 -18.52
N ILE A 11 -0.70 20.81 -18.08
CA ILE A 11 0.27 20.71 -16.96
C ILE A 11 1.67 21.09 -17.48
N PRO A 12 2.48 21.87 -16.74
CA PRO A 12 3.86 22.19 -17.14
C PRO A 12 4.84 21.06 -16.80
N GLN A 13 5.72 20.77 -17.74
CA GLN A 13 6.86 19.86 -17.60
C GLN A 13 8.09 20.67 -17.15
N PRO A 14 8.94 20.18 -16.23
CA PRO A 14 10.16 20.88 -15.86
C PRO A 14 11.31 20.49 -16.79
N ASP A 15 11.86 21.51 -17.47
CA ASP A 15 13.07 21.45 -18.26
C ASP A 15 14.33 21.39 -17.38
N GLY A 16 15.23 20.46 -17.69
CA GLY A 16 16.60 20.39 -17.18
C GLY A 16 17.58 20.21 -18.35
N PRO A 17 18.82 20.72 -18.24
CA PRO A 17 19.53 21.28 -19.38
C PRO A 17 20.27 20.25 -20.24
N SER A 18 20.23 20.52 -21.54
CA SER A 18 21.00 19.90 -22.61
C SER A 18 22.51 20.19 -22.49
N ALA A 19 23.31 19.13 -22.42
CA ALA A 19 24.73 19.14 -22.75
C ALA A 19 24.99 18.06 -23.80
N GLN A 20 25.59 18.48 -24.91
CA GLN A 20 25.92 17.69 -26.07
C GLN A 20 27.04 16.69 -25.76
N ALA A 21 26.88 15.45 -26.20
CA ALA A 21 28.01 14.53 -26.40
C ALA A 21 27.77 13.72 -27.68
N SER A 22 28.73 13.87 -28.57
CA SER A 22 28.84 13.26 -29.89
C SER A 22 29.30 11.80 -29.77
N GLY A 23 28.80 10.93 -30.65
CA GLY A 23 29.57 9.77 -31.11
C GLY A 23 29.01 8.38 -30.73
N GLY A 24 28.93 7.52 -31.75
CA GLY A 24 29.14 6.08 -31.60
C GLY A 24 27.89 5.22 -31.44
N ARG A 25 27.40 4.64 -32.55
CA ARG A 25 26.59 3.41 -32.49
C ARG A 25 27.55 2.26 -32.24
N ASP A 26 27.60 1.78 -31.00
CA ASP A 26 28.38 0.60 -30.67
C ASP A 26 27.44 -0.60 -30.53
N ASN A 27 27.37 -1.36 -31.61
CA ASN A 27 26.83 -2.72 -31.66
C ASN A 27 27.57 -3.59 -30.64
N PHE A 28 26.84 -4.10 -29.65
CA PHE A 28 27.40 -5.10 -28.74
C PHE A 28 27.32 -6.50 -29.39
N SER A 29 28.27 -6.76 -30.28
CA SER A 29 28.64 -8.12 -30.68
C SER A 29 29.51 -8.71 -29.57
N LEU A 30 29.01 -9.73 -28.86
CA LEU A 30 29.87 -10.63 -28.11
C LEU A 30 30.58 -11.55 -29.09
N SER A 31 31.65 -10.99 -29.67
CA SER A 31 32.70 -11.70 -30.39
C SER A 31 33.56 -12.43 -29.36
N SER A 32 33.36 -13.73 -29.23
CA SER A 32 34.35 -14.62 -28.61
C SER A 32 35.48 -14.84 -29.62
N ALA A 33 36.54 -14.05 -29.49
CA ALA A 33 37.85 -14.29 -30.11
C ALA A 33 38.86 -14.23 -28.96
N GLU A 34 39.45 -15.36 -28.56
CA GLU A 34 40.65 -15.97 -29.12
C GLU A 34 41.87 -15.62 -28.27
N SER A 35 42.66 -16.65 -27.95
CA SER A 35 44.13 -16.63 -27.90
C SER A 35 44.54 -18.11 -27.93
N GLU A 36 44.87 -18.64 -29.11
CA GLU A 36 46.22 -18.63 -29.71
C GLU A 36 47.17 -19.57 -28.93
N ALA A 37 47.97 -20.45 -29.51
CA ALA A 37 48.36 -20.68 -30.89
C ALA A 37 49.06 -22.05 -30.97
N TYR A 38 49.12 -22.65 -32.16
CA TYR A 38 50.36 -22.91 -32.91
C TYR A 38 50.19 -24.05 -33.93
N LEU A 39 50.31 -23.62 -35.18
CA LEU A 39 50.79 -24.28 -36.39
C LEU A 39 51.45 -25.67 -36.23
N ALA A 40 50.89 -26.67 -36.92
CA ALA A 40 51.59 -27.47 -37.92
C ALA A 40 50.60 -28.41 -38.63
N LEU A 41 50.46 -28.30 -39.96
CA LEU A 41 50.03 -29.45 -40.75
C LEU A 41 51.09 -30.54 -40.62
N PRO A 42 50.66 -31.81 -40.48
CA PRO A 42 50.81 -32.66 -41.64
C PRO A 42 49.61 -33.57 -41.90
N GLU A 43 49.66 -34.17 -43.08
CA GLU A 43 48.93 -35.32 -43.55
C GLU A 43 47.40 -35.18 -43.70
N VAL A 44 47.02 -34.91 -44.94
CA VAL A 44 45.79 -35.43 -45.53
C VAL A 44 45.70 -36.92 -45.22
N ILE A 45 44.84 -37.29 -44.28
CA ILE A 45 44.29 -38.63 -44.24
C ILE A 45 42.82 -38.52 -44.65
N GLN A 46 42.59 -38.75 -45.93
CA GLN A 46 41.28 -39.08 -46.45
C GLN A 46 40.79 -40.36 -45.75
N HIS A 47 39.89 -40.20 -44.78
CA HIS A 47 38.93 -41.24 -44.46
C HIS A 47 37.55 -40.72 -44.85
N SER A 48 37.17 -41.03 -46.08
CA SER A 48 35.80 -41.35 -46.38
C SER A 48 35.55 -42.79 -45.90
N PRO A 49 34.75 -43.04 -44.85
CA PRO A 49 34.00 -44.25 -44.78
C PRO A 49 32.61 -43.92 -45.30
N GLN A 50 32.46 -44.23 -46.58
CA GLN A 50 31.29 -44.89 -47.15
C GLN A 50 30.02 -44.83 -46.29
N ALA A 51 29.02 -44.15 -46.84
CA ALA A 51 27.62 -44.42 -46.57
C ALA A 51 27.35 -45.91 -46.80
N THR A 52 27.56 -46.71 -45.76
CA THR A 52 26.97 -48.04 -45.63
C THR A 52 25.90 -47.90 -44.58
N ARG A 53 24.67 -48.14 -45.00
CA ARG A 53 23.48 -48.21 -44.18
C ARG A 53 23.60 -49.46 -43.32
N ASP A 54 24.49 -49.42 -42.33
CA ASP A 54 24.67 -50.49 -41.36
C ASP A 54 23.68 -50.28 -40.21
N ASN A 55 22.80 -51.27 -40.05
CA ASN A 55 21.72 -51.23 -39.07
C ASN A 55 22.24 -51.17 -37.62
N GLN A 56 23.53 -51.45 -37.39
CA GLN A 56 24.14 -51.49 -36.06
C GLN A 56 24.53 -50.10 -35.53
N THR A 57 25.01 -49.18 -36.37
CA THR A 57 25.31 -47.79 -35.96
C THR A 57 24.03 -46.98 -35.76
N TRP A 58 22.99 -47.25 -36.55
CA TRP A 58 21.66 -46.67 -36.36
C TRP A 58 21.00 -47.16 -35.06
N ARG A 59 21.14 -48.44 -34.73
CA ARG A 59 20.67 -48.99 -33.44
C ARG A 59 21.38 -48.37 -32.25
N TRP A 60 22.69 -48.13 -32.33
CA TRP A 60 23.44 -47.47 -31.25
C TRP A 60 23.08 -45.98 -31.06
N LEU A 61 22.85 -45.25 -32.16
CA LEU A 61 22.34 -43.88 -32.09
C LEU A 61 20.93 -43.82 -31.48
N LEU A 62 20.05 -44.77 -31.83
CA LEU A 62 18.72 -44.87 -31.23
C LEU A 62 18.77 -45.17 -29.73
N ILE A 63 19.68 -46.05 -29.28
CA ILE A 63 19.86 -46.36 -27.86
C ILE A 63 20.36 -45.14 -27.08
N SER A 64 21.31 -44.39 -27.64
CA SER A 64 21.81 -43.15 -27.03
C SER A 64 20.72 -42.07 -26.94
N LEU A 65 19.92 -41.91 -28.01
CA LEU A 65 18.79 -40.98 -28.04
C LEU A 65 17.72 -41.36 -27.00
N LEU A 66 17.37 -42.65 -26.90
CA LEU A 66 16.43 -43.19 -25.91
C LEU A 66 16.92 -42.95 -24.47
N SER A 67 18.22 -43.10 -24.22
CA SER A 67 18.80 -42.83 -22.89
C SER A 67 18.73 -41.34 -22.52
N CYS A 68 18.95 -40.43 -23.47
CA CYS A 68 18.84 -38.99 -23.25
C CYS A 68 17.39 -38.53 -23.02
N CYS A 69 16.44 -39.16 -23.72
CA CYS A 69 15.02 -38.93 -23.48
C CYS A 69 14.59 -39.45 -22.09
N ALA A 70 15.10 -40.61 -21.67
CA ALA A 70 14.76 -41.19 -20.36
C ALA A 70 15.22 -40.32 -19.18
N THR A 71 16.42 -39.71 -19.25
CA THR A 71 16.90 -38.79 -18.20
C THR A 71 16.14 -37.47 -18.19
N SER A 72 15.69 -36.97 -19.35
CA SER A 72 14.92 -35.73 -19.47
C SER A 72 13.53 -35.83 -18.82
N VAL A 73 12.86 -36.99 -18.92
CA VAL A 73 11.51 -37.18 -18.35
C VAL A 73 11.52 -37.14 -16.82
N ALA A 74 12.56 -37.69 -16.19
CA ALA A 74 12.71 -37.65 -14.74
C ALA A 74 12.91 -36.23 -14.20
N ALA A 75 13.70 -35.41 -14.91
CA ALA A 75 13.93 -34.01 -14.54
C ALA A 75 12.65 -33.17 -14.66
N VAL A 76 11.89 -33.34 -15.74
CA VAL A 76 10.60 -32.63 -15.92
C VAL A 76 9.57 -33.08 -14.88
N GLY A 77 9.52 -34.38 -14.55
CA GLY A 77 8.63 -34.88 -13.51
C GLY A 77 8.94 -34.31 -12.13
N ALA A 78 10.22 -34.25 -11.75
CA ALA A 78 10.66 -33.63 -10.50
C ALA A 78 10.35 -32.12 -10.47
N PHE A 79 10.60 -31.42 -11.59
CA PHE A 79 10.31 -29.99 -11.70
C PHE A 79 8.80 -29.70 -11.60
N LEU A 80 7.95 -30.50 -12.26
CA LEU A 80 6.49 -30.36 -12.16
C LEU A 80 5.97 -30.70 -10.75
N TRP A 81 6.61 -31.63 -10.04
CA TRP A 81 6.29 -31.91 -8.64
C TRP A 81 6.71 -30.77 -7.70
N LEU A 82 7.81 -30.07 -8.01
CA LEU A 82 8.31 -28.92 -7.25
C LEU A 82 7.52 -27.63 -7.55
N VAL A 83 7.05 -27.47 -8.79
CA VAL A 83 6.19 -26.35 -9.25
C VAL A 83 4.75 -26.54 -8.79
N ASN A 84 4.32 -27.77 -8.50
CA ASN A 84 3.06 -28.04 -7.82
C ASN A 84 3.23 -27.78 -6.31
N LEU A 85 3.35 -26.50 -5.94
CA LEU A 85 3.42 -26.08 -4.54
C LEU A 85 2.21 -26.66 -3.78
N PRO A 86 2.41 -27.24 -2.58
CA PRO A 86 1.31 -27.67 -1.72
C PRO A 86 0.34 -26.50 -1.48
N PRO A 87 -0.96 -26.80 -1.29
CA PRO A 87 -2.05 -25.85 -1.42
C PRO A 87 -1.86 -24.62 -0.54
N THR A 88 -2.26 -23.47 -1.10
CA THR A 88 -2.44 -22.20 -0.41
C THR A 88 -3.15 -22.42 0.92
N THR A 89 -2.60 -21.86 2.00
CA THR A 89 -3.26 -21.80 3.30
C THR A 89 -4.69 -21.28 3.10
N ASN A 90 -5.71 -22.10 3.39
CA ASN A 90 -7.10 -21.66 3.31
C ASN A 90 -7.37 -20.71 4.48
N CYS A 91 -7.25 -19.42 4.23
CA CYS A 91 -7.49 -18.36 5.21
C CYS A 91 -8.96 -18.29 5.67
N ASP A 92 -9.87 -19.03 5.03
CA ASP A 92 -11.28 -19.16 5.39
C ASP A 92 -11.52 -19.90 6.72
N ASN A 93 -10.57 -20.74 7.15
CA ASN A 93 -10.71 -21.56 8.36
C ASN A 93 -9.65 -21.19 9.41
N ALA A 94 -9.89 -20.09 10.13
CA ALA A 94 -9.04 -19.60 11.22
C ALA A 94 -8.72 -20.68 12.29
N ALA A 95 -9.60 -21.66 12.47
CA ALA A 95 -9.45 -22.75 13.44
C ALA A 95 -8.27 -23.71 13.16
N THR A 96 -7.66 -23.65 11.97
CA THR A 96 -6.54 -24.54 11.58
C THR A 96 -5.20 -23.82 11.36
N ILE A 97 -5.13 -22.51 11.64
CA ILE A 97 -3.90 -21.73 11.42
C ILE A 97 -2.98 -21.81 12.65
N THR A 98 -2.09 -22.80 12.67
CA THR A 98 -1.22 -23.05 13.84
C THR A 98 0.16 -22.43 13.75
N THR A 99 0.57 -21.91 12.59
CA THR A 99 1.92 -21.34 12.42
C THR A 99 1.88 -19.83 12.29
N ASP A 100 2.79 -19.12 12.96
CA ASP A 100 2.87 -17.66 12.94
C ASP A 100 3.04 -17.12 11.50
N ARG A 101 3.74 -17.87 10.64
CA ARG A 101 3.89 -17.59 9.21
C ARG A 101 2.54 -17.62 8.46
N ALA A 102 1.72 -18.63 8.72
CA ALA A 102 0.40 -18.74 8.11
C ALA A 102 -0.57 -17.67 8.64
N GLN A 103 -0.49 -17.35 9.93
CA GLN A 103 -1.26 -16.25 10.53
C GLN A 103 -0.91 -14.90 9.90
N LEU A 104 0.39 -14.61 9.75
CA LEU A 104 0.87 -13.41 9.09
C LEU A 104 0.41 -13.33 7.64
N TYR A 105 0.51 -14.43 6.88
CA TYR A 105 0.08 -14.47 5.49
C TYR A 105 -1.42 -14.16 5.35
N CYS A 106 -2.27 -14.75 6.18
CA CYS A 106 -3.71 -14.48 6.14
C CYS A 106 -4.05 -13.06 6.61
N ALA A 107 -3.32 -12.50 7.58
CA ALA A 107 -3.48 -11.10 7.98
C ALA A 107 -3.09 -10.14 6.84
N GLN A 108 -2.00 -10.41 6.12
CA GLN A 108 -1.64 -9.61 4.94
C GLN A 108 -2.73 -9.68 3.86
N LEU A 109 -3.23 -10.88 3.57
CA LEU A 109 -4.30 -11.07 2.59
C LEU A 109 -5.61 -10.36 3.00
N ALA A 110 -5.94 -10.37 4.30
CA ALA A 110 -7.08 -9.62 4.83
C ALA A 110 -6.86 -8.11 4.68
N ALA A 111 -5.69 -7.59 5.06
CA ALA A 111 -5.37 -6.17 4.92
C ALA A 111 -5.35 -5.68 3.46
N GLU A 112 -5.11 -6.58 2.49
CA GLU A 112 -5.20 -6.29 1.05
C GLU A 112 -6.65 -6.06 0.57
N SER A 113 -7.67 -6.50 1.33
CA SER A 113 -9.08 -6.21 1.00
C SER A 113 -9.36 -4.70 0.95
N GLY A 114 -8.57 -3.91 1.67
CA GLY A 114 -8.75 -2.48 1.85
C GLY A 114 -9.86 -2.13 2.85
N GLU A 115 -10.52 -3.12 3.46
CA GLU A 115 -11.48 -2.87 4.52
C GLU A 115 -10.76 -2.47 5.81
N LEU A 116 -11.24 -1.39 6.45
CA LEU A 116 -10.59 -0.83 7.63
C LEU A 116 -10.51 -1.85 8.78
N GLU A 117 -11.59 -2.60 9.02
CA GLU A 117 -11.61 -3.59 10.11
C GLU A 117 -10.62 -4.73 9.85
N ASP A 118 -10.43 -5.17 8.61
CA ASP A 118 -9.45 -6.20 8.27
C ASP A 118 -8.02 -5.72 8.53
N VAL A 119 -7.72 -4.47 8.15
CA VAL A 119 -6.41 -3.84 8.43
C VAL A 119 -6.18 -3.70 9.94
N LEU A 120 -7.20 -3.30 10.70
CA LEU A 120 -7.09 -3.16 12.16
C LEU A 120 -6.94 -4.50 12.86
N ALA A 121 -7.70 -5.52 12.45
CA ALA A 121 -7.55 -6.88 12.98
C ALA A 121 -6.15 -7.43 12.69
N SER A 122 -5.62 -7.18 11.49
CA SER A 122 -4.27 -7.56 11.09
C SER A 122 -3.22 -6.84 11.94
N LEU A 123 -3.40 -5.54 12.18
CA LEU A 123 -2.54 -4.72 13.04
C LEU A 123 -2.55 -5.21 14.49
N GLU A 124 -3.72 -5.55 15.04
CA GLU A 124 -3.84 -6.08 16.40
C GLU A 124 -3.11 -7.41 16.57
N LEU A 125 -3.20 -8.30 15.57
CA LEU A 125 -2.50 -9.58 15.57
C LEU A 125 -0.98 -9.41 15.62
N VAL A 126 -0.40 -8.65 14.68
CA VAL A 126 1.06 -8.52 14.56
C VAL A 126 1.65 -7.48 15.53
N GLY A 127 0.85 -6.50 15.95
CA GLY A 127 1.24 -5.46 16.90
C GLY A 127 1.51 -5.99 18.30
N ALA A 128 0.96 -7.16 18.63
CA ALA A 128 1.20 -7.86 19.90
C ALA A 128 2.54 -8.61 19.94
N TRP A 129 3.25 -8.75 18.81
CA TRP A 129 4.49 -9.51 18.75
C TRP A 129 5.65 -8.73 19.38
N THR A 130 6.35 -9.37 20.32
CA THR A 130 7.50 -8.81 21.02
C THR A 130 8.81 -9.02 20.25
N PRO A 131 9.90 -8.30 20.59
CA PRO A 131 11.22 -8.49 19.95
C PRO A 131 11.78 -9.93 20.02
N SER A 132 11.27 -10.76 20.95
CA SER A 132 11.60 -12.18 21.05
C SER A 132 10.93 -13.06 19.99
N HIS A 133 9.94 -12.55 19.26
CA HIS A 133 9.21 -13.29 18.25
C HIS A 133 10.06 -13.47 16.97
N PRO A 134 10.14 -14.67 16.37
CA PRO A 134 11.00 -14.93 15.21
C PRO A 134 10.72 -14.02 14.00
N LEU A 135 9.48 -13.54 13.87
CA LEU A 135 9.03 -12.69 12.77
C LEU A 135 8.97 -11.20 13.10
N TYR A 136 9.44 -10.78 14.29
CA TYR A 136 9.27 -9.42 14.79
C TYR A 136 9.76 -8.35 13.79
N TYR A 137 10.97 -8.52 13.27
CA TYR A 137 11.58 -7.57 12.33
C TYR A 137 10.90 -7.55 10.96
N GLU A 138 10.35 -8.68 10.54
CA GLU A 138 9.66 -8.81 9.25
C GLU A 138 8.31 -8.08 9.25
N VAL A 139 7.63 -8.01 10.41
CA VAL A 139 6.33 -7.34 10.52
C VAL A 139 6.40 -5.86 10.83
N GLN A 140 7.55 -5.31 11.25
CA GLN A 140 7.65 -3.89 11.59
C GLN A 140 7.18 -2.95 10.46
N PRO A 141 7.54 -3.16 9.19
CA PRO A 141 7.05 -2.32 8.10
C PRO A 141 5.52 -2.41 7.92
N LEU A 142 4.95 -3.59 8.14
CA LEU A 142 3.50 -3.82 8.06
C LEU A 142 2.76 -3.13 9.22
N VAL A 143 3.30 -3.26 10.44
CA VAL A 143 2.80 -2.55 11.63
C VAL A 143 2.78 -1.05 11.37
N GLU A 144 3.88 -0.48 10.84
CA GLU A 144 3.96 0.94 10.50
C GLU A 144 2.92 1.33 9.43
N GLN A 145 2.84 0.58 8.33
CA GLN A 145 1.90 0.85 7.24
C GLN A 145 0.45 0.82 7.72
N TRP A 146 0.04 -0.22 8.44
CA TRP A 146 -1.33 -0.37 8.94
C TRP A 146 -1.63 0.63 10.06
N SER A 147 -0.64 1.01 10.88
CA SER A 147 -0.79 2.09 11.85
C SER A 147 -1.09 3.44 11.19
N TRP A 148 -0.47 3.72 10.03
CA TRP A 148 -0.81 4.92 9.25
C TRP A 148 -2.25 4.87 8.74
N VAL A 149 -2.74 3.72 8.29
CA VAL A 149 -4.14 3.53 7.90
C VAL A 149 -5.07 3.82 9.08
N ALA A 150 -4.77 3.27 10.26
CA ALA A 150 -5.54 3.52 11.48
C ALA A 150 -5.57 5.02 11.85
N LEU A 151 -4.43 5.71 11.78
CA LEU A 151 -4.35 7.15 12.04
C LEU A 151 -5.15 7.96 11.00
N LYS A 152 -5.13 7.57 9.73
CA LYS A 152 -5.92 8.23 8.68
C LYS A 152 -7.42 8.02 8.83
N ALA A 153 -7.83 6.83 9.25
CA ALA A 153 -9.22 6.57 9.62
C ALA A 153 -9.64 7.44 10.83
N ALA A 154 -8.77 7.57 11.85
CA ALA A 154 -9.04 8.42 12.99
C ALA A 154 -9.20 9.90 12.61
N GLU A 155 -8.36 10.41 11.70
CA GLU A 155 -8.51 11.76 11.15
C GLU A 155 -9.84 11.96 10.42
N GLN A 156 -10.34 10.94 9.72
CA GLN A 156 -11.65 10.99 9.05
C GLN A 156 -12.79 11.02 10.07
N GLU A 157 -12.73 10.21 11.13
CA GLU A 157 -13.77 10.23 12.15
C GLU A 157 -13.80 11.55 12.92
N LEU A 158 -12.65 12.17 13.14
CA LEU A 158 -12.61 13.52 13.69
C LEU A 158 -13.32 14.53 12.79
N ARG A 159 -13.12 14.46 11.46
CA ARG A 159 -13.83 15.32 10.49
C ARG A 159 -15.34 15.12 10.54
N ASN A 160 -15.78 13.88 10.73
CA ASN A 160 -17.19 13.51 10.89
C ASN A 160 -17.79 13.92 12.24
N GLY A 161 -16.99 14.47 13.16
CA GLY A 161 -17.41 14.85 14.50
C GLY A 161 -17.50 13.67 15.48
N GLN A 162 -16.92 12.52 15.14
CA GLN A 162 -16.96 11.28 15.90
C GLN A 162 -15.65 11.12 16.71
N ILE A 163 -15.39 12.04 17.64
CA ILE A 163 -14.11 12.08 18.36
C ILE A 163 -13.83 10.82 19.18
N ASP A 164 -14.87 10.19 19.74
CA ASP A 164 -14.71 8.94 20.49
C ASP A 164 -14.24 7.79 19.60
N GLN A 165 -14.73 7.73 18.34
CA GLN A 165 -14.28 6.74 17.37
C GLN A 165 -12.85 7.02 16.90
N ALA A 166 -12.52 8.29 16.65
CA ALA A 166 -11.14 8.69 16.35
C ALA A 166 -10.15 8.28 17.46
N LYS A 167 -10.55 8.48 18.72
CA LYS A 167 -9.77 8.05 19.90
C LYS A 167 -9.62 6.53 19.96
N ALA A 168 -10.69 5.78 19.71
CA ALA A 168 -10.66 4.32 19.70
C ALA A 168 -9.67 3.80 18.64
N LEU A 169 -9.67 4.38 17.44
CA LEU A 169 -8.75 4.03 16.36
C LEU A 169 -7.29 4.32 16.71
N ILE A 170 -6.98 5.48 17.29
CA ILE A 170 -5.61 5.79 17.74
C ILE A 170 -5.13 4.82 18.82
N ASN A 171 -6.01 4.39 19.72
CA ASN A 171 -5.65 3.46 20.78
C ASN A 171 -5.35 2.04 20.28
N ARG A 172 -5.77 1.67 19.06
CA ARG A 172 -5.40 0.39 18.42
C ARG A 172 -3.98 0.42 17.83
N ILE A 173 -3.35 1.60 17.72
CA ILE A 173 -1.98 1.71 17.23
C ILE A 173 -1.02 1.17 18.30
N PRO A 174 -0.20 0.14 18.01
CA PRO A 174 0.70 -0.44 18.98
C PRO A 174 1.89 0.48 19.26
N ALA A 175 2.40 0.44 20.49
CA ALA A 175 3.55 1.26 20.92
C ALA A 175 4.87 0.88 20.22
N SER A 176 4.94 -0.29 19.57
CA SER A 176 6.05 -0.70 18.72
C SER A 176 6.10 0.04 17.38
N SER A 177 4.99 0.66 16.96
CA SER A 177 4.90 1.41 15.71
C SER A 177 5.58 2.78 15.82
N SER A 178 6.29 3.18 14.77
CA SER A 178 6.81 4.55 14.61
C SER A 178 5.70 5.62 14.63
N VAL A 179 4.47 5.22 14.28
CA VAL A 179 3.29 6.10 14.17
C VAL A 179 2.68 6.40 15.54
N TYR A 180 3.00 5.62 16.59
CA TYR A 180 2.39 5.73 17.90
C TYR A 180 2.48 7.15 18.49
N GLU A 181 3.69 7.72 18.51
CA GLU A 181 3.94 9.06 19.05
C GLU A 181 3.16 10.14 18.27
N ALA A 182 3.13 10.03 16.94
CA ALA A 182 2.37 10.95 16.10
C ALA A 182 0.85 10.84 16.36
N GLY A 183 0.35 9.61 16.56
CA GLY A 183 -1.04 9.35 16.91
C GLY A 183 -1.42 9.95 18.28
N GLN A 184 -0.62 9.69 19.32
CA GLN A 184 -0.88 10.22 20.66
C GLN A 184 -0.79 11.75 20.72
N ALA A 185 0.20 12.34 20.05
CA ALA A 185 0.31 13.80 19.93
C ALA A 185 -0.90 14.41 19.20
N SER A 186 -1.42 13.73 18.18
CA SER A 186 -2.62 14.16 17.47
C SER A 186 -3.85 14.07 18.35
N LEU A 187 -4.04 12.97 19.07
CA LEU A 187 -5.14 12.77 20.02
C LEU A 187 -5.17 13.87 21.10
N ALA A 188 -4.02 14.20 21.68
CA ALA A 188 -3.92 15.26 22.69
C ALA A 188 -4.36 16.62 22.13
N LYS A 189 -3.90 16.98 20.91
CA LYS A 189 -4.30 18.20 20.22
C LYS A 189 -5.80 18.22 19.92
N TRP A 190 -6.33 17.12 19.40
CA TRP A 190 -7.73 17.01 19.02
C TRP A 190 -8.67 17.15 20.21
N ASN A 191 -8.35 16.50 21.34
CA ASN A 191 -9.14 16.63 22.57
C ASN A 191 -9.19 18.08 23.06
N ALA A 192 -8.04 18.75 23.12
CA ALA A 192 -7.97 20.14 23.54
C ALA A 192 -8.77 21.09 22.62
N GLU A 193 -8.67 20.91 21.30
CA GLU A 193 -9.44 21.70 20.34
C GLU A 193 -10.94 21.36 20.34
N TRP A 194 -11.30 20.11 20.63
CA TRP A 194 -12.68 19.67 20.73
C TRP A 194 -13.39 20.32 21.91
N ASP A 195 -12.77 20.29 23.10
CA ASP A 195 -13.32 20.92 24.30
C ASP A 195 -13.48 22.43 24.12
N LYS A 196 -12.47 23.07 23.52
CA LYS A 196 -12.53 24.51 23.20
C LYS A 196 -13.67 24.82 22.24
N GLY A 197 -13.83 24.05 21.16
CA GLY A 197 -14.91 24.24 20.19
C GLY A 197 -16.30 23.99 20.78
N ALA A 198 -16.46 22.96 21.59
CA ALA A 198 -17.70 22.67 22.30
C ALA A 198 -18.11 23.82 23.23
N ALA A 199 -17.15 24.38 23.98
CA ALA A 199 -17.39 25.53 24.85
C ALA A 199 -17.79 26.80 24.07
N LEU A 200 -17.10 27.12 22.97
CA LEU A 200 -17.44 28.25 22.10
C LEU A 200 -18.83 28.09 21.48
N LEU A 201 -19.15 26.89 20.99
CA LEU A 201 -20.46 26.57 20.44
C LEU A 201 -21.59 26.72 21.48
N ALA A 202 -21.36 26.28 22.72
CA ALA A 202 -22.31 26.43 23.81
C ALA A 202 -22.57 27.92 24.14
N LYS A 203 -21.51 28.74 24.19
CA LYS A 203 -21.62 30.19 24.38
C LYS A 203 -22.37 30.86 23.23
N ALA A 204 -22.06 30.51 21.99
CA ALA A 204 -22.75 31.02 20.81
C ALA A 204 -24.26 30.69 20.85
N LYS A 205 -24.61 29.43 21.17
CA LYS A 205 -26.02 29.01 21.32
C LYS A 205 -26.75 29.78 22.42
N THR A 206 -26.08 30.01 23.56
CA THR A 206 -26.66 30.76 24.68
C THR A 206 -26.89 32.23 24.31
N ALA A 207 -25.92 32.88 23.67
CA ALA A 207 -26.05 34.26 23.20
C ALA A 207 -27.18 34.41 22.17
N LEU A 208 -27.34 33.43 21.25
CA LEU A 208 -28.46 33.39 20.30
C LEU A 208 -29.83 33.30 21.00
N GLN A 209 -29.94 32.51 22.07
CA GLN A 209 -31.18 32.43 22.86
C GLN A 209 -31.51 33.76 23.56
N GLN A 210 -30.48 34.48 24.00
CA GLN A 210 -30.59 35.80 24.63
C GLN A 210 -30.76 36.94 23.63
N LYS A 211 -30.76 36.66 22.32
CA LYS A 211 -30.76 37.64 21.22
C LYS A 211 -29.55 38.59 21.24
N ASP A 212 -28.45 38.15 21.86
CA ASP A 212 -27.17 38.85 21.84
C ASP A 212 -26.39 38.45 20.59
N TRP A 213 -26.69 39.16 19.49
CA TRP A 213 -26.08 38.90 18.18
C TRP A 213 -24.58 39.21 18.14
N GLY A 214 -24.12 40.19 18.93
CA GLY A 214 -22.72 40.59 18.97
C GLY A 214 -21.86 39.49 19.59
N THR A 215 -22.25 39.00 20.77
CA THR A 215 -21.55 37.90 21.42
C THR A 215 -21.66 36.61 20.60
N ALA A 216 -22.84 36.30 20.05
CA ALA A 216 -23.00 35.12 19.21
C ALA A 216 -22.04 35.13 18.01
N SER A 217 -21.95 36.26 17.30
CA SER A 217 -21.04 36.40 16.14
C SER A 217 -19.57 36.27 16.54
N ALA A 218 -19.16 36.88 17.66
CA ALA A 218 -17.79 36.80 18.15
C ALA A 218 -17.38 35.36 18.50
N GLN A 219 -18.27 34.58 19.15
CA GLN A 219 -18.00 33.18 19.48
C GLN A 219 -17.94 32.29 18.23
N VAL A 220 -18.77 32.55 17.21
CA VAL A 220 -18.73 31.82 15.94
C VAL A 220 -17.44 32.11 15.16
N LEU A 221 -16.95 33.36 15.17
CA LEU A 221 -15.67 33.70 14.57
C LEU A 221 -14.51 32.97 15.29
N ALA A 222 -14.50 33.00 16.63
CA ALA A 222 -13.51 32.26 17.42
C ALA A 222 -13.58 30.74 17.18
N LEU A 223 -14.77 30.20 16.89
CA LEU A 223 -14.94 28.79 16.51
C LEU A 223 -14.34 28.50 15.12
N ALA A 224 -14.46 29.43 14.17
CA ALA A 224 -13.89 29.31 12.82
C ALA A 224 -12.35 29.40 12.80
N GLU A 225 -11.75 30.02 13.81
CA GLU A 225 -10.29 30.09 13.99
C GLU A 225 -9.67 28.78 14.49
N LEU A 226 -10.47 27.81 14.93
CA LEU A 226 -9.95 26.51 15.34
C LEU A 226 -9.40 25.73 14.13
N GLN A 227 -8.32 24.99 14.35
CA GLN A 227 -7.69 24.20 13.28
C GLN A 227 -8.53 22.99 12.92
N ASN A 228 -9.26 22.42 13.90
CA ASN A 228 -10.13 21.28 13.73
C ASN A 228 -11.19 21.49 12.61
N PRO A 229 -11.15 20.67 11.54
CA PRO A 229 -12.01 20.82 10.38
C PRO A 229 -13.51 20.66 10.69
N HIS A 230 -13.91 19.85 11.67
CA HIS A 230 -15.33 19.67 12.03
C HIS A 230 -15.96 21.00 12.49
N TRP A 231 -15.25 21.78 13.31
CA TRP A 231 -15.76 23.06 13.79
C TRP A 231 -15.89 24.09 12.67
N ARG A 232 -14.85 24.21 11.84
CA ARG A 232 -14.76 25.25 10.81
C ARG A 232 -15.66 24.99 9.60
N VAL A 233 -15.74 23.73 9.15
CA VAL A 233 -16.41 23.37 7.88
C VAL A 233 -17.86 22.96 8.10
N GLU A 234 -18.15 22.21 9.16
CA GLU A 234 -19.50 21.67 9.37
C GLU A 234 -20.35 22.58 10.27
N GLN A 235 -19.81 23.00 11.42
CA GLN A 235 -20.62 23.65 12.47
C GLN A 235 -20.84 25.15 12.22
N VAL A 236 -19.80 25.89 11.81
CA VAL A 236 -19.91 27.34 11.56
C VAL A 236 -20.98 27.68 10.50
N PRO A 237 -21.04 27.01 9.33
CA PRO A 237 -22.08 27.30 8.33
C PRO A 237 -23.49 26.86 8.75
N ALA A 238 -23.62 25.85 9.61
CA ALA A 238 -24.92 25.31 10.02
C ALA A 238 -25.67 26.20 11.02
N LEU A 239 -24.95 27.00 11.82
CA LEU A 239 -25.54 27.80 12.90
C LEU A 239 -26.55 28.87 12.42
N PRO A 240 -26.25 29.72 11.42
CA PRO A 240 -27.20 30.72 10.93
C PRO A 240 -28.48 30.11 10.34
N ALA A 241 -28.37 28.97 9.65
CA ALA A 241 -29.54 28.29 9.07
C ALA A 241 -30.51 27.79 10.15
N ARG A 242 -29.98 27.33 11.28
CA ARG A 242 -30.78 26.81 12.40
C ARG A 242 -31.48 27.93 13.17
N SER A 243 -30.81 29.07 13.39
CA SER A 243 -31.40 30.22 14.08
C SER A 243 -32.49 30.90 13.25
N ALA A 244 -32.32 31.00 11.92
CA ALA A 244 -33.35 31.53 11.02
C ALA A 244 -34.62 30.66 11.00
N ARG A 245 -34.47 29.33 11.12
CA ARG A 245 -35.60 28.40 11.18
C ARG A 245 -36.41 28.55 12.47
N SER A 246 -35.76 28.76 13.61
CA SER A 246 -36.46 28.98 14.89
C SER A 246 -37.13 30.36 14.98
N ALA A 247 -36.65 31.34 14.21
CA ALA A 247 -37.22 32.68 14.16
C ALA A 247 -38.40 32.82 13.18
N ARG A 248 -38.67 31.84 12.31
CA ARG A 248 -39.78 31.92 11.34
C ARG A 248 -41.12 31.73 12.08
N PRO A 249 -42.02 32.73 12.08
CA PRO A 249 -43.34 32.55 12.66
C PRO A 249 -44.07 31.44 11.91
N ARG A 250 -44.67 30.49 12.64
CA ARG A 250 -45.59 29.52 12.05
C ARG A 250 -46.78 30.33 11.53
N ARG A 251 -46.92 30.41 10.21
CA ARG A 251 -48.16 30.92 9.61
C ARG A 251 -49.25 29.91 9.97
N CYS A 252 -50.10 30.28 10.92
CA CYS A 252 -51.37 29.61 11.19
C CYS A 252 -52.37 29.96 10.08
#